data_AF-A0A9D7D9M5-F1
#
_entry.id   AF-A0A9D7D9M5-F1
#
_cell.length_a   1.000
_cell.length_b   1.000
_cell.length_c   1.000
_cell.angle_alpha   90.00
_cell.angle_beta   90.00
_cell.angle_gamma   90.00
#
_symmetry.space_group_name_H-M   'P 1'
#
loop_
_entity.id
_entity.type
_entity.pdbx_description
1 polymer ?
#
loop_
_entity_poly.entity_id
_entity_poly.type
_entity_poly.pdbx_seq_one_letter_code
_entity_poly.pdbx_strand_id
1 'polypeptide(L)'
;MTANAADFGSTALSAFARAAGLLVLAIGAALAFVFAFAAALVVGVMIAGAALTMRFWPRRRAAVATGPVVLDAHRTPEGWVVETAAKRK
;
A
#
# COMPACT_ATOMS: atom_id res chain seq x y z
N MET A 1 -36.16 17.30 -51.04
CA MET A 1 -35.51 16.31 -50.15
C MET A 1 -34.01 16.55 -50.18
N THR A 2 -33.48 17.30 -49.20
CA THR A 2 -32.04 17.62 -49.05
C THR A 2 -31.48 17.11 -47.70
N ALA A 3 -32.21 16.24 -47.01
CA ALA A 3 -31.88 15.74 -45.66
C ALA A 3 -30.57 14.92 -45.61
N ASN A 4 -30.20 14.27 -46.70
CA ASN A 4 -29.18 13.23 -46.64
C ASN A 4 -27.77 13.74 -46.34
N ALA A 5 -27.28 14.80 -46.99
CA ALA A 5 -25.87 15.17 -46.90
C ALA A 5 -25.46 15.74 -45.52
N ALA A 6 -26.34 16.50 -44.87
CA ALA A 6 -26.07 17.10 -43.56
C ALA A 6 -26.16 16.06 -42.42
N ASP A 7 -27.08 15.09 -42.53
CA ASP A 7 -27.28 14.03 -41.54
C ASP A 7 -26.11 13.01 -41.54
N PHE A 8 -25.52 12.72 -42.70
CA PHE A 8 -24.31 11.89 -42.77
C PHE A 8 -23.09 12.59 -42.15
N GLY A 9 -22.97 13.91 -42.31
CA GLY A 9 -21.89 14.70 -41.70
C GLY A 9 -21.97 14.74 -40.18
N SER A 10 -23.17 14.94 -39.61
CA SER A 10 -23.37 15.01 -38.16
C SER A 10 -23.16 13.65 -37.46
N THR A 11 -23.61 12.56 -38.11
CA THR A 11 -23.41 11.19 -37.62
C THR A 11 -21.93 10.78 -37.69
N ALA A 12 -21.22 11.11 -38.77
CA ALA A 12 -19.79 10.86 -38.89
C ALA A 12 -18.98 11.66 -37.85
N LEU A 13 -19.30 12.94 -37.63
CA LEU A 13 -18.60 13.78 -36.66
C LEU A 13 -18.82 13.31 -35.22
N SER A 14 -20.06 12.94 -34.87
CA SER A 14 -20.37 12.41 -33.53
C SER A 14 -19.72 11.06 -33.27
N ALA A 15 -19.67 10.18 -34.28
CA ALA A 15 -18.94 8.90 -34.19
C ALA A 15 -17.44 9.13 -34.01
N PHE A 16 -16.85 10.07 -34.75
CA PHE A 16 -15.44 10.43 -34.61
C PHE A 16 -15.14 11.02 -33.23
N ALA A 17 -15.98 11.94 -32.72
CA ALA A 17 -15.81 12.52 -31.38
C ALA A 17 -15.87 11.45 -30.28
N ARG A 18 -16.78 10.47 -30.39
CA ARG A 18 -16.83 9.33 -29.46
C ARG A 18 -15.60 8.45 -29.58
N ALA A 19 -15.13 8.15 -30.79
CA ALA A 19 -13.93 7.36 -31.01
C ALA A 19 -12.69 8.05 -30.43
N ALA A 20 -12.56 9.36 -30.62
CA ALA A 20 -11.50 10.16 -30.02
C ALA A 20 -11.59 10.15 -28.48
N GLY A 21 -12.79 10.29 -27.92
CA GLY A 21 -13.01 10.17 -26.48
C GLY A 21 -12.59 8.81 -25.92
N LEU A 22 -12.95 7.72 -26.60
CA LEU A 22 -12.53 6.36 -26.22
C LEU A 22 -11.01 6.17 -26.31
N LEU A 23 -10.37 6.76 -27.33
CA LEU A 23 -8.92 6.71 -27.49
C LEU A 23 -8.20 7.44 -26.35
N VAL A 24 -8.67 8.64 -25.98
CA VAL A 24 -8.15 9.38 -24.82
C VAL A 24 -8.34 8.58 -23.52
N LEU A 25 -9.52 7.98 -23.33
CA LEU A 25 -9.79 7.14 -22.16
C LEU A 25 -8.85 5.93 -22.10
N ALA A 26 -8.64 5.25 -23.22
CA ALA A 26 -7.75 4.09 -23.32
C ALA A 26 -6.30 4.46 -23.00
N ILE A 27 -5.82 5.60 -23.52
CA ILE A 27 -4.47 6.12 -23.21
C ILE A 27 -4.37 6.46 -21.73
N GLY A 28 -5.36 7.17 -21.17
CA GLY A 28 -5.39 7.50 -19.74
C GLY A 28 -5.36 6.26 -18.85
N ALA A 29 -6.14 5.24 -19.20
CA ALA A 29 -6.13 3.96 -18.49
C ALA A 29 -4.76 3.26 -18.57
N ALA A 30 -4.15 3.22 -19.75
CA ALA A 30 -2.82 2.64 -19.93
C ALA A 30 -1.76 3.35 -19.06
N LEU A 31 -1.78 4.69 -19.04
CA LEU A 31 -0.89 5.48 -18.18
C LEU A 31 -1.13 5.21 -16.69
N ALA A 32 -2.39 5.11 -16.26
CA ALA A 32 -2.74 4.77 -14.89
C ALA A 32 -2.22 3.38 -14.50
N PHE A 33 -2.31 2.39 -15.39
CA PHE A 33 -1.75 1.05 -15.15
C PHE A 33 -0.23 1.06 -15.03
N VAL A 34 0.47 1.80 -15.90
CA VAL A 34 1.94 1.95 -15.80
C VAL A 34 2.33 2.56 -14.46
N PHE A 35 1.62 3.61 -14.03
CA PHE A 35 1.87 4.25 -12.74
C PHE A 35 1.58 3.30 -11.56
N ALA A 36 0.44 2.61 -11.60
CA ALA A 36 0.07 1.63 -10.58
C ALA A 36 1.09 0.49 -10.49
N PHE A 37 1.60 0.02 -11.63
CA PHE A 37 2.66 -0.99 -11.68
C PHE A 37 3.97 -0.49 -11.05
N ALA A 38 4.40 0.74 -11.40
CA ALA A 38 5.58 1.34 -10.78
C ALA A 38 5.42 1.50 -9.26
N ALA A 39 4.25 1.97 -8.80
CA ALA A 39 3.93 2.07 -7.39
C ALA A 39 3.97 0.69 -6.70
N ALA A 40 3.41 -0.34 -7.33
CA ALA A 40 3.45 -1.70 -6.83
C ALA A 40 4.88 -2.24 -6.71
N LEU A 41 5.78 -1.92 -7.66
CA LEU A 41 7.19 -2.28 -7.56
C LEU A 41 7.87 -1.58 -6.38
N VAL A 42 7.65 -0.27 -6.20
CA VAL A 42 8.23 0.48 -5.07
C VAL A 42 7.78 -0.13 -3.74
N VAL A 43 6.47 -0.32 -3.56
CA VAL A 43 5.90 -0.92 -2.36
C VAL A 43 6.42 -2.35 -2.17
N GLY A 44 6.47 -3.14 -3.24
CA GLY A 44 6.99 -4.50 -3.23
C GLY A 44 8.45 -4.57 -2.77
N VAL A 45 9.32 -3.70 -3.28
CA VAL A 45 10.72 -3.59 -2.84
C VAL A 45 10.79 -3.16 -1.38
N MET A 46 9.95 -2.22 -0.96
CA MET A 46 9.92 -1.74 0.42
C MET A 46 9.52 -2.87 1.39
N ILE A 47 8.49 -3.64 1.06
CA ILE A 47 8.03 -4.81 1.84
C ILE A 47 9.10 -5.91 1.83
N ALA A 48 9.67 -6.22 0.67
CA ALA A 48 10.73 -7.22 0.56
C ALA A 48 11.96 -6.82 1.38
N GLY A 49 12.36 -5.55 1.36
CA GLY A 49 13.42 -5.01 2.18
C GLY A 49 13.12 -5.10 3.69
N ALA A 50 11.89 -4.78 4.10
CA ALA A 50 11.46 -4.95 5.49
C ALA A 50 11.50 -6.43 5.91
N ALA A 51 11.01 -7.35 5.07
CA ALA A 51 11.06 -8.77 5.34
C ALA A 51 12.50 -9.30 5.42
N LEU A 52 13.38 -8.82 4.54
CA LEU A 52 14.79 -9.17 4.53
C LEU A 52 15.49 -8.70 5.81
N THR A 53 15.27 -7.44 6.21
CA THR A 53 15.85 -6.90 7.44
C THR A 53 15.34 -7.66 8.66
N MET A 54 14.04 -7.97 8.75
CA MET A 54 13.48 -8.80 9.83
C MET A 54 14.07 -10.21 9.84
N ARG A 55 14.32 -10.81 8.67
CA ARG A 55 14.90 -12.15 8.57
C ARG A 55 16.35 -12.19 9.03
N PHE A 56 17.12 -11.14 8.77
CA PHE A 56 18.52 -11.04 9.21
C PHE A 56 18.69 -10.36 10.59
N TRP A 57 17.63 -9.75 11.15
CA TRP A 57 17.70 -9.16 12.47
C TRP A 57 17.82 -10.26 13.53
N PRO A 58 18.79 -10.17 14.47
CA PRO A 58 18.87 -11.14 15.55
C PRO A 58 17.59 -11.05 16.38
N ARG A 59 16.85 -12.16 16.42
CA ARG A 59 15.63 -12.42 17.20
C ARG A 59 15.66 -11.96 18.67
N ARG A 60 16.85 -11.62 19.19
CA ARG A 60 17.10 -11.14 20.57
C ARG A 60 16.50 -9.77 20.87
N ARG A 61 16.30 -8.87 19.90
CA ARG A 61 15.73 -7.52 20.18
C ARG A 61 14.20 -7.47 20.17
N ALA A 62 13.53 -8.36 19.42
CA ALA A 62 12.07 -8.40 19.38
C ALA A 62 11.45 -9.00 20.65
N ALA A 63 12.17 -9.88 21.35
CA ALA A 63 11.73 -10.43 22.65
C ALA A 63 11.68 -9.38 23.77
N VAL A 64 12.31 -8.21 23.60
CA VAL A 64 12.23 -7.09 24.55
C VAL A 64 10.90 -6.33 24.43
N ALA A 65 10.18 -6.48 23.30
CA ALA A 65 8.96 -5.71 23.02
C ALA A 65 7.64 -6.47 23.20
N THR A 66 7.64 -7.80 23.29
CA THR A 66 6.41 -8.62 23.21
C THR A 66 6.28 -9.76 24.22
N GLY A 67 7.10 -9.78 25.28
CA GLY A 67 6.87 -10.64 26.45
C GLY A 67 6.61 -9.79 27.69
N PRO A 68 5.89 -10.29 28.71
CA PRO A 68 5.85 -9.62 30.01
C PRO A 68 7.28 -9.44 30.49
N VAL A 69 7.77 -8.20 30.45
CA VAL A 69 9.09 -7.85 30.93
C VAL A 69 9.05 -8.05 32.44
N VAL A 70 9.57 -9.20 32.90
CA VAL A 70 9.83 -9.42 34.31
C VAL A 70 10.99 -8.48 34.66
N LEU A 71 10.65 -7.28 35.12
CA LEU A 71 11.62 -6.33 35.66
C LEU A 71 12.21 -6.97 36.90
N ASP A 72 13.51 -7.29 36.84
CA ASP A 72 14.24 -7.79 37.99
C ASP A 72 14.37 -6.64 39.00
N ALA A 73 13.77 -6.81 40.19
CA ALA A 73 13.70 -5.78 41.23
C ALA A 73 15.09 -5.33 41.71
N HIS A 74 16.13 -6.13 41.46
CA HIS A 74 17.52 -5.78 41.77
C HIS A 74 18.16 -4.78 40.80
N ARG A 75 17.54 -4.51 39.64
CA ARG A 75 18.06 -3.58 38.63
C ARG A 75 17.28 -2.27 38.51
N THR A 76 16.20 -2.11 39.26
CA THR A 76 15.39 -0.89 39.21
C THR A 76 15.98 0.20 40.10
N PRO A 77 15.96 1.48 39.69
CA PRO A 77 16.38 2.60 40.54
C PRO A 77 15.62 2.62 41.86
N GLU A 78 16.22 3.17 42.92
CA GLU A 78 15.55 3.30 44.21
C GLU A 78 14.22 4.05 44.05
N GLY A 79 13.14 3.46 44.58
CA GLY A 79 11.77 4.00 44.50
C GLY A 79 10.86 3.34 43.46
N TRP A 80 11.36 2.40 42.65
CA TRP A 80 10.50 1.59 41.77
C TRP A 80 9.95 0.35 42.48
N VAL A 81 8.64 0.12 42.37
CA VAL A 81 7.92 -1.04 42.91
C VAL A 81 7.58 -1.97 41.76
N VAL A 82 8.06 -3.22 41.79
CA VAL A 82 7.72 -4.24 40.80
C VAL A 82 6.53 -5.06 41.31
N GLU A 83 5.42 -5.05 40.56
CA GLU A 83 4.25 -5.88 40.86
C GLU A 83 4.55 -7.34 40.51
N THR A 84 4.76 -8.18 41.53
CA THR A 84 4.83 -9.63 41.30
C THR A 84 3.41 -10.17 41.16
N ALA A 85 3.08 -10.74 40.01
CA ALA A 85 1.80 -11.42 39.80
C ALA A 85 1.67 -12.56 40.82
N ALA A 86 0.83 -12.36 41.83
CA ALA A 86 0.59 -13.34 42.88
C ALA A 86 -0.03 -14.60 42.27
N LYS A 87 0.78 -15.65 42.13
CA LYS A 87 0.31 -16.97 41.70
C LYS A 87 -0.50 -17.56 42.85
N ARG A 88 -1.83 -17.58 42.71
CA ARG A 88 -2.74 -18.23 43.67
C ARG A 88 -2.41 -19.74 43.68
N LYS A 89 -2.12 -20.28 44.87
CA LYS A 89 -1.84 -21.72 45.12
C LYS A 89 -3.05 -22.58 44.80
#